data_AF-A0AAW7SJL6-F1
#
_entry.id   AF-A0AAW7SJL6-F1
#
_cell.length_a   1.000
_cell.length_b   1.000
_cell.length_c   1.000
_cell.angle_alpha   90.00
_cell.angle_beta   90.00
_cell.angle_gamma   90.00
#
_symmetry.space_group_name_H-M   'P 1'
#
loop_
_entity.id
_entity.type
_entity.pdbx_description
1 polymer ?
#
loop_
_entity_poly.entity_id
_entity_poly.type
_entity_poly.pdbx_seq_one_letter_code
_entity_poly.pdbx_strand_id
1 'polypeptide(L)' 'MSTQDLITWIDSHGTAEPTIDNGDGTLNVSCVSVAADRRVFTEYSTIPATLKAARDWLGY' A
#
# COMPACT_ATOMS: atom_id res chain seq x y z
N MET A 1 3.55 0.14 16.89
CA MET A 1 3.67 0.70 15.53
C MET A 1 2.42 1.52 15.29
N SER A 2 2.57 2.82 15.14
CA SER A 2 1.43 3.71 14.85
C SER A 2 0.99 3.56 13.40
N THR A 3 -0.21 4.01 13.05
CA THR A 3 -0.68 4.02 11.64
C THR A 3 0.27 4.79 10.74
N GLN A 4 0.89 5.86 11.27
CA GLN A 4 1.85 6.69 10.56
C GLN A 4 3.20 5.98 10.31
N ASP A 5 3.65 5.15 11.27
CA ASP A 5 4.80 4.26 11.05
C ASP A 5 4.49 3.20 9.98
N LEU A 6 3.25 2.70 9.96
CA LEU A 6 2.80 1.72 8.96
C LEU A 6 2.76 2.32 7.56
N ILE A 7 2.21 3.52 7.40
CA ILE A 7 2.22 4.29 6.14
C ILE A 7 3.66 4.48 5.66
N THR A 8 4.54 4.96 6.53
CA THR A 8 5.95 5.19 6.18
C THR A 8 6.64 3.90 5.76
N TRP A 9 6.34 2.79 6.45
CA TRP A 9 6.86 1.48 6.09
C TRP A 9 6.35 1.00 4.73
N ILE A 10 5.04 1.13 4.46
CA ILE A 10 4.45 0.77 3.17
C ILE A 10 5.07 1.61 2.05
N ASP A 11 5.14 2.93 2.23
CA ASP A 11 5.71 3.84 1.24
C ASP A 11 7.19 3.57 0.96
N SER A 12 7.93 3.04 1.94
CA SER A 12 9.33 2.63 1.75
C SER A 12 9.52 1.44 0.79
N HIS A 13 8.47 0.67 0.50
CA HIS A 13 8.50 -0.45 -0.46
C HIS A 13 8.27 -0.04 -1.92
N GLY A 14 8.14 1.26 -2.19
CA GLY A 14 8.01 1.78 -3.56
C GLY A 14 6.55 1.83 -4.04
N THR A 15 5.68 2.43 -3.23
CA THR A 15 4.32 2.78 -3.65
C THR A 15 4.34 3.83 -4.75
N ALA A 16 3.32 3.82 -5.61
CA ALA A 16 3.19 4.79 -6.70
C ALA A 16 2.84 6.19 -6.17
N GLU A 17 2.01 6.21 -5.13
CA GLU A 17 1.45 7.36 -4.45
C GLU A 17 1.49 7.11 -2.92
N PRO A 18 1.54 8.18 -2.11
CA PRO A 18 1.57 8.06 -0.66
C PRO A 18 0.35 7.34 -0.12
N THR A 19 0.58 6.45 0.85
CA THR A 19 -0.51 5.72 1.52
C THR A 19 -1.36 6.67 2.35
N ILE A 20 -2.69 6.62 2.18
CA ILE A 20 -3.64 7.49 2.88
C ILE A 20 -4.33 6.69 3.99
N ASP A 21 -4.37 7.23 5.21
CA ASP A 21 -5.21 6.71 6.29
C ASP A 21 -6.63 7.27 6.18
N ASN A 22 -7.61 6.38 6.09
CA ASN A 22 -9.02 6.75 6.01
C ASN A 22 -9.60 7.08 7.39
N GLY A 23 -8.89 6.77 8.48
CA GLY A 23 -9.34 7.03 9.86
C GLY A 23 -10.46 6.12 10.35
N ASP A 24 -10.88 5.15 9.55
CA ASP A 24 -11.88 4.12 9.86
C ASP A 24 -11.24 2.76 10.18
N GLY A 25 -9.91 2.72 10.28
CA GLY A 25 -9.12 1.49 10.44
C GLY A 25 -8.69 0.85 9.11
N THR A 26 -8.84 1.56 7.99
CA THR A 26 -8.33 1.15 6.67
C THR A 26 -7.32 2.15 6.10
N LEU A 27 -6.43 1.65 5.25
CA LEU A 27 -5.43 2.41 4.50
C LEU A 27 -5.71 2.25 3.00
N ASN A 28 -5.67 3.35 2.26
CA ASN A 28 -5.60 3.34 0.82
C ASN A 28 -4.13 3.30 0.41
N VAL A 29 -3.72 2.17 -0.13
CA VAL A 29 -2.37 1.92 -0.65
C VAL A 29 -2.39 1.96 -2.17
N SER A 30 -1.23 2.26 -2.75
CA SER A 30 -1.05 2.22 -4.20
C SER A 30 0.22 1.47 -4.58
N CYS A 31 0.16 0.60 -5.59
CA CYS A 31 1.34 -0.10 -6.10
C CYS A 31 1.53 0.20 -7.58
N VAL A 32 2.79 0.27 -7.99
CA VAL A 32 3.15 0.31 -9.41
C VAL A 32 3.17 -1.12 -9.93
N SER A 33 2.16 -1.49 -10.71
CA SER A 33 2.12 -2.77 -11.42
C SER A 33 2.60 -2.62 -12.85
N VAL A 34 3.36 -3.60 -13.31
CA VAL A 34 3.85 -3.68 -14.69
C VAL A 34 3.17 -4.87 -15.37
N ALA A 35 2.32 -4.61 -16.35
CA ALA A 35 1.71 -5.68 -17.15
C ALA A 35 2.75 -6.36 -18.06
N ALA A 36 2.37 -7.55 -18.52
CA ALA A 36 3.17 -8.35 -19.46
C ALA A 36 3.49 -7.61 -20.78
N ASP A 37 2.69 -6.62 -21.17
CA ASP A 37 2.91 -5.76 -22.34
C ASP A 37 3.83 -4.56 -22.06
N ARG A 38 4.50 -4.54 -20.90
CA ARG A 38 5.33 -3.44 -20.36
C ARG A 38 4.57 -2.15 -20.06
N ARG A 39 3.24 -2.19 -19.98
CA ARG A 39 2.49 -1.03 -19.47
C ARG A 39 2.63 -0.95 -17.96
N VAL A 40 2.95 0.25 -17.50
CA VAL A 40 2.98 0.59 -16.08
C VAL A 40 1.65 1.22 -15.71
N PHE A 41 0.99 0.70 -14.69
CA PHE A 41 -0.24 1.29 -14.15
C PHE A 41 -0.19 1.27 -12.63
N THR A 42 -0.82 2.28 -12.05
CA THR A 42 -0.98 2.38 -10.61
C THR A 42 -2.24 1.62 -10.22
N GLU A 43 -2.09 0.61 -9.37
CA GLU A 43 -3.22 -0.07 -8.74
C GLU A 43 -3.46 0.53 -7.37
N TYR A 44 -4.71 0.90 -7.11
CA TYR A 44 -5.16 1.35 -5.81
C TYR A 44 -5.85 0.20 -5.10
N SER A 45 -5.59 0.05 -3.81
CA SER A 45 -6.24 -0.95 -2.97
C SER A 45 -6.52 -0.39 -1.59
N THR A 46 -7.65 -0.80 -1.01
CA THR A 46 -7.98 -0.47 0.38
C THR A 46 -7.70 -1.70 1.23
N ILE A 47 -6.75 -1.57 2.16
CA ILE A 47 -6.36 -2.65 3.07
C ILE A 47 -6.66 -2.24 4.52
N PRO A 48 -6.90 -3.18 5.44
CA PRO A 48 -6.94 -2.86 6.86
C PRO A 48 -5.63 -2.20 7.32
N ALA A 49 -5.71 -1.22 8.24
CA ALA A 49 -4.58 -0.51 8.84
C ALA A 49 -3.79 -1.39 9.84
N THR A 50 -3.38 -2.57 9.38
CA THR A 50 -2.67 -3.57 10.16
C THR A 50 -1.42 -4.01 9.42
N LEU A 51 -0.34 -4.28 10.17
CA LEU A 51 0.90 -4.79 9.59
C LEU A 51 0.69 -6.11 8.84
N LYS A 52 -0.23 -6.95 9.31
CA LYS A 52 -0.56 -8.22 8.66
C LYS A 52 -1.13 -7.98 7.25
N ALA A 53 -2.12 -7.08 7.12
CA ALA A 53 -2.71 -6.77 5.82
C ALA A 53 -1.69 -6.12 4.87
N ALA A 54 -0.84 -5.22 5.38
CA ALA A 54 0.22 -4.61 4.59
C ALA A 54 1.23 -5.65 4.08
N ARG A 55 1.62 -6.61 4.91
CA ARG A 55 2.49 -7.73 4.50
C ARG A 55 1.84 -8.64 3.48
N ASP A 56 0.59 -9.02 3.71
CA ASP A 56 -0.19 -9.88 2.80
C ASP A 56 -0.33 -9.20 1.43
N TRP A 57 -0.59 -7.89 1.42
CA TRP A 57 -0.66 -7.08 0.20
C TRP A 57 0.68 -6.97 -0.54
N LEU A 58 1.80 -6.85 0.19
CA LEU A 58 3.16 -6.83 -0.39
C LEU A 58 3.68 -8.23 -0.78
N GLY A 59 3.01 -9.32 -0.38
CA GLY A 59 3.41 -10.70 -0.67
C GLY A 59 4.44 -11.32 0.30
N TYR A 60 4.44 -10.91 1.58
CA TYR A 60 5.32 -11.38 2.68
C TYR A 60 4.73 -12.47 3.58
#